data_AF-A0A2G5QWQ4-F1
#
_entry.id   AF-A0A2G5QWQ4-F1
#
_cell.length_a   1.000
_cell.length_b   1.000
_cell.length_c   1.000
_cell.angle_alpha   90.00
_cell.angle_beta   90.00
_cell.angle_gamma   90.00
#
_symmetry.space_group_name_H-M   'P 1'
#
loop_
_entity.id
_entity.type
_entity.pdbx_description
1 polymer ?
#
loop_
_entity_poly.entity_id
_entity_poly.type
_entity_poly.pdbx_seq_one_letter_code
_entity_poly.pdbx_strand_id
1 'polypeptide(L)' 'MPAFFAPSLDYGVYTFRADLPTDGTWALKFTAKIPGEAQPVAASVTFKVVGRLTPPQGAGAPTSSPTPLPNRR' A
#
# COMPACT_ATOMS: atom_id res chain seq x y z
N MET A 1 7.10 -9.82 -12.93
CA MET A 1 7.46 -8.38 -12.88
C MET A 1 8.64 -8.24 -11.92
N PRO A 2 9.70 -7.49 -12.26
CA PRO A 2 10.89 -7.38 -11.41
C PRO A 2 10.68 -6.34 -10.30
N ALA A 3 11.24 -6.58 -9.11
CA ALA A 3 11.42 -5.56 -8.08
C ALA A 3 12.73 -4.81 -8.34
N PHE A 4 12.73 -3.50 -8.16
CA PHE A 4 13.91 -2.65 -8.39
C PHE A 4 14.31 -1.91 -7.11
N PHE A 5 15.62 -1.81 -6.94
CA PHE A 5 16.22 -0.95 -5.92
C PHE A 5 16.10 0.51 -6.37
N ALA A 6 15.51 1.36 -5.54
CA ALA A 6 15.46 2.80 -5.78
C ALA A 6 16.58 3.46 -4.95
N PRO A 7 17.59 4.07 -5.58
CA PRO A 7 18.66 4.74 -4.85
C PRO A 7 18.09 5.91 -4.05
N SER A 8 18.36 5.93 -2.74
CA SER A 8 18.06 7.07 -1.86
C SER A 8 19.36 7.75 -1.42
N LEU A 9 19.29 9.06 -1.21
CA LEU A 9 20.37 9.87 -0.60
C LEU A 9 20.34 9.83 0.94
N ASP A 10 19.31 9.21 1.52
CA ASP A 10 19.15 9.08 2.97
C ASP A 10 20.05 7.96 3.52
N TYR A 11 20.94 8.30 4.45
CA TYR A 11 21.77 7.33 5.14
C TYR A 11 20.92 6.38 5.98
N GLY A 12 21.09 5.07 5.73
CA GLY A 12 20.40 4.01 6.47
C GLY A 12 18.99 3.70 5.97
N VAL A 13 18.48 4.39 4.95
CA VAL A 13 17.17 4.11 4.35
C VAL A 13 17.36 3.49 2.97
N TYR A 14 16.90 2.25 2.82
CA TYR A 14 16.92 1.51 1.55
C TYR A 14 15.52 1.43 0.98
N THR A 15 15.32 2.06 -0.18
CA THR A 15 14.00 2.11 -0.84
C THR A 15 13.90 1.01 -1.88
N PHE A 16 12.82 0.24 -1.82
CA PHE A 16 12.50 -0.81 -2.78
C PHE A 16 11.16 -0.52 -3.42
N ARG A 17 11.09 -0.69 -4.75
CA ARG A 17 9.83 -0.60 -5.49
C ARG A 17 9.55 -1.94 -6.15
N ALA A 18 8.38 -2.48 -5.91
CA ALA A 18 7.90 -3.71 -6.51
C ALA A 18 6.45 -3.51 -6.99
N ASP A 19 6.17 -3.90 -8.22
CA ASP A 19 4.80 -3.98 -8.73
C ASP A 19 4.21 -5.33 -8.34
N LEU A 20 3.10 -5.27 -7.60
CA LEU A 20 2.44 -6.43 -6.99
C LEU A 20 1.08 -6.63 -7.69
N PRO A 21 1.03 -7.45 -8.75
CA PRO A 21 -0.16 -7.56 -9.60
C PRO A 21 -1.29 -8.39 -8.96
N THR A 22 -0.98 -9.14 -7.89
CA THR A 22 -1.93 -10.04 -7.23
C THR A 22 -2.21 -9.55 -5.81
N ASP A 23 -3.49 -9.52 -5.44
CA ASP A 23 -3.91 -9.34 -4.05
C ASP A 23 -3.55 -10.54 -3.19
N GLY A 24 -3.26 -10.30 -1.92
CA GLY A 24 -2.85 -11.35 -0.99
C GLY A 24 -1.88 -10.88 0.08
N THR A 25 -1.35 -11.83 0.84
CA THR A 25 -0.30 -11.58 1.83
C THR A 25 1.05 -11.70 1.16
N TRP A 26 1.82 -10.62 1.19
CA TRP A 26 3.16 -10.54 0.63
C TRP A 26 4.19 -10.38 1.73
N ALA A 27 5.39 -10.89 1.49
CA ALA A 27 6.52 -10.73 2.40
C ALA A 27 7.74 -10.24 1.62
N LEU A 28 8.21 -9.04 1.94
CA LEU A 28 9.47 -8.51 1.45
C LEU A 28 10.58 -8.99 2.39
N LYS A 29 11.38 -9.95 1.90
CA LYS A 29 12.54 -10.47 2.62
C LYS A 29 13.80 -9.88 2.00
N PHE A 30 14.66 -9.31 2.83
CA PHE A 30 15.97 -8.85 2.40
C PHE A 30 17.04 -9.27 3.39
N THR A 31 18.21 -9.57 2.84
CA THR A 31 19.40 -9.93 3.59
C THR A 31 20.45 -8.88 3.31
N ALA A 32 20.84 -8.11 4.32
CA ALA A 32 21.84 -7.07 4.20
C ALA A 32 23.15 -7.50 4.87
N LYS A 33 24.26 -7.39 4.14
CA LYS A 33 25.60 -7.52 4.72
C LYS A 33 26.07 -6.14 5.17
N ILE A 34 25.97 -5.86 6.47
CA ILE A 34 26.31 -4.57 7.05
C ILE A 34 27.80 -4.57 7.43
N PRO A 35 28.62 -3.60 7.00
CA PRO A 35 29.99 -3.46 7.47
C PRO A 35 30.02 -3.30 9.00
N GLY A 36 30.72 -4.21 9.70
CA GLY A 36 30.80 -4.23 11.16
C GLY A 36 29.91 -5.29 11.83
N GLU A 37 28.94 -5.86 11.11
CA GLU A 37 28.22 -7.05 11.57
C GLU A 37 28.96 -8.34 11.16
N ALA A 38 29.05 -9.29 12.09
CA ALA A 38 29.69 -10.57 11.85
C ALA A 38 28.85 -11.49 10.94
N GLN A 39 27.53 -11.31 10.94
CA GLN A 39 26.60 -12.11 10.12
C GLN A 39 25.71 -11.21 9.25
N PRO A 40 25.20 -11.72 8.11
CA PRO A 40 24.21 -10.99 7.34
C PRO A 40 22.91 -10.84 8.14
N VAL A 41 22.39 -9.61 8.21
CA VAL A 41 21.12 -9.32 8.87
C VAL A 41 19.99 -9.69 7.92
N ALA A 42 19.11 -10.59 8.35
CA ALA A 42 17.88 -10.92 7.65
C ALA A 42 16.72 -10.10 8.21
N ALA A 43 15.98 -9.44 7.34
CA ALA A 43 14.76 -8.73 7.68
C ALA A 43 13.61 -9.18 6.78
N SER A 44 12.41 -9.21 7.35
CA SER A 44 11.18 -9.58 6.64
C SER A 44 10.07 -8.61 7.01
N VAL A 45 9.48 -7.97 6.00
CA VAL A 45 8.33 -7.09 6.16
C VAL A 45 7.14 -7.77 5.49
N THR A 46 6.17 -8.20 6.31
CA THR A 46 4.93 -8.81 5.82
C THR A 46 3.85 -7.74 5.71
N PHE A 47 3.21 -7.63 4.54
CA PHE A 47 2.14 -6.68 4.29
C PHE A 47 1.05 -7.29 3.41
N LYS A 48 -0.18 -6.78 3.52
CA LYS A 48 -1.32 -7.25 2.75
C LYS A 48 -1.57 -6.32 1.57
N VAL A 49 -1.56 -6.86 0.36
CA VAL A 49 -1.95 -6.17 -0.87
C VAL A 49 -3.43 -6.44 -1.08
N VAL A 50 -4.24 -5.38 -1.12
CA VAL A 50 -5.68 -5.48 -1.38
C VAL A 50 -5.94 -4.83 -2.74
N GLY A 51 -6.32 -5.65 -3.72
CA GLY A 51 -6.36 -5.28 -5.15
C GLY A 51 -7.33 -4.17 -5.54
N ARG A 52 -8.18 -3.70 -4.62
CA ARG A 52 -8.90 -2.42 -4.68
C ARG A 52 -9.11 -1.96 -3.25
N LEU A 53 -8.60 -0.79 -2.87
CA LEU A 53 -9.23 -0.05 -1.79
C LEU A 53 -10.62 0.32 -2.31
N THR A 54 -11.67 -0.30 -1.77
CA THR A 54 -12.99 0.33 -1.89
C THR A 54 -12.82 1.75 -1.34
N PRO A 55 -13.25 2.79 -2.07
CA PRO A 55 -13.25 4.13 -1.51
C PRO A 55 -13.93 4.07 -0.14
N PRO A 56 -13.40 4.76 0.89
CA PRO A 56 -13.96 4.70 2.23
C PRO A 56 -15.46 4.96 2.12
N GLN A 57 -16.25 3.94 2.44
CA GLN A 57 -17.71 3.95 2.38
C GLN A 57 -18.19 4.83 3.54
N GLY A 58 -18.07 6.14 3.34
CA GLY A 58 -18.25 7.16 4.38
C GLY A 58 -18.26 8.59 3.84
N ALA A 59 -17.97 8.82 2.55
CA ALA A 59 -18.42 10.04 1.87
C ALA A 59 -19.80 9.74 1.27
N GLY A 60 -20.85 10.05 2.03
CA GLY A 60 -22.22 9.81 1.63
C GLY A 60 -22.48 10.30 0.21
N ALA A 61 -22.99 9.40 -0.64
CA ALA A 61 -23.77 9.84 -1.78
C ALA A 61 -24.87 10.74 -1.21
N PRO A 62 -25.02 12.01 -1.65
CA PRO A 62 -26.24 12.72 -1.36
C PRO A 62 -27.34 11.91 -2.04
N THR A 63 -28.14 11.22 -1.23
CA THR A 63 -29.44 10.71 -1.66
C THR A 63 -30.25 11.95 -2.05
N SER A 64 -30.19 12.31 -3.33
CA SER A 64 -31.16 13.18 -3.95
C SER A 64 -32.48 12.41 -3.94
N SER A 65 -33.14 12.41 -2.78
CA SER A 65 -34.57 12.16 -2.70
C SER A 65 -35.23 13.24 -3.57
N PRO A 66 -36.04 12.88 -4.58
CA PRO A 66 -36.83 13.88 -5.25
C PRO A 66 -37.87 14.37 -4.23
N THR A 67 -37.71 15.60 -3.76
CA THR A 67 -38.74 16.29 -2.96
C THR A 67 -40.05 16.23 -3.72
N PRO A 68 -41.13 15.61 -3.20
CA PRO A 68 -42.42 15.72 -3.83
C PRO A 68 -42.89 17.18 -3.66
N LEU A 69 -43.12 17.85 -4.78
CA LEU A 69 -43.61 19.23 -4.83
C LEU A 69 -44.97 19.30 -4.10
N PRO A 70 -45.12 20.10 -3.01
CA PRO A 70 -46.42 20.28 -2.41
C PRO A 70 -47.08 21.51 -3.02
N ASN A 71 -48.10 21.33 -3.87
CA ASN A 71 -49.12 22.36 -4.12
C ASN A 71 -50.16 21.88 -5.14
N ARG A 72 -51.42 22.26 -5.09
CA ARG A 72 -52.24 23.04 -4.14
C ARG A 72 -53.68 22.74 -4.60
N ARG A 73 -54.63 22.59 -3.68
CA ARG A 73 -56.06 22.56 -4.03
C ARG A 73 -56.49 23.88 -4.65
#